data_AF-A0A1Q6XFF0-F1
#
_entry.id   AF-A0A1Q6XFF0-F1
#
_cell.length_a   1.000
_cell.length_b   1.000
_cell.length_c   1.000
_cell.angle_alpha   90.00
_cell.angle_beta   90.00
_cell.angle_gamma   90.00
#
_symmetry.space_group_name_H-M   'P 1'
#
loop_
_entity.id
_entity.type
_entity.pdbx_description
1 polymer ?
#
loop_
_entity_poly.entity_id
_entity_poly.type
_entity_poly.pdbx_seq_one_letter_code
_entity_poly.pdbx_strand_id
1 'polypeptide(L)'
;MAAFVRPQCVYGYGPNCVVQKGGPQGLDVLGDRLMFRMPIRNYGRYESVALNHTVVANGTDGIRWYEVRIPKGGNPSVYQQGTYAPADSATNPLYRWMGSVAMDKAGDLALGYSASGANDFPSVRYTGRTAADPLGRLAQAEKVAFTGTGPQTEVEGRWGDYSDLTVDPTNDCTFFYTTEYLADDVVVIGTWRTRVVSFRFPGCK
;
A
#
# COMPACT_ATOMS: atom_id res chain seq x y z
N MET A 1 11.46 16.93 -2.84
CA MET A 1 10.32 15.98 -2.88
C MET A 1 9.37 16.44 -3.95
N ALA A 2 8.86 15.52 -4.78
CA ALA A 2 7.79 15.86 -5.70
C ALA A 2 6.55 16.32 -4.92
N ALA A 3 5.81 17.28 -5.48
CA ALA A 3 4.56 17.77 -4.91
C ALA A 3 3.54 16.62 -4.81
N PHE A 4 2.76 16.62 -3.73
CA PHE A 4 1.63 15.71 -3.59
C PHE A 4 0.55 16.07 -4.62
N VAL A 5 0.23 15.11 -5.50
CA VAL A 5 -0.89 15.21 -6.44
C VAL A 5 -1.86 14.09 -6.12
N ARG A 6 -3.10 14.47 -5.81
CA ARG A 6 -4.18 13.52 -5.52
C ARG A 6 -4.65 12.87 -6.82
N PRO A 7 -4.59 11.54 -6.97
CA PRO A 7 -5.20 10.91 -8.10
C PRO A 7 -6.72 11.11 -8.02
N GLN A 8 -7.31 11.52 -9.13
CA GLN A 8 -8.75 11.70 -9.26
C GLN A 8 -9.30 10.48 -10.00
N CYS A 9 -9.68 9.46 -9.24
CA CYS A 9 -10.57 8.41 -9.69
C CYS A 9 -11.59 8.17 -8.59
N VAL A 10 -12.87 8.27 -8.94
CA VAL A 10 -13.98 8.00 -8.02
C VAL A 10 -14.98 7.20 -8.80
N TYR A 11 -15.36 6.04 -8.27
CA TYR A 11 -16.24 5.09 -8.94
C TYR A 11 -15.80 4.75 -10.38
N GLY A 12 -14.50 4.53 -10.60
CA GLY A 12 -13.97 4.16 -11.92
C GLY A 12 -13.98 5.29 -12.96
N TYR A 13 -14.35 6.51 -12.57
CA TYR A 13 -14.33 7.70 -13.42
C TYR A 13 -13.25 8.69 -12.98
N GLY A 14 -12.49 9.18 -13.95
CA GLY A 14 -11.50 10.24 -13.75
C GLY A 14 -10.17 9.96 -14.45
N PRO A 15 -9.26 10.95 -14.48
CA PRO A 15 -8.00 10.85 -15.22
C PRO A 15 -6.98 9.89 -14.60
N ASN A 16 -7.16 9.44 -13.36
CA ASN A 16 -6.17 8.63 -12.62
C ASN A 16 -6.79 7.33 -12.08
N CYS A 17 -7.67 6.70 -12.83
CA CYS A 17 -8.14 5.38 -12.47
C CYS A 17 -7.08 4.33 -12.76
N VAL A 18 -6.98 3.34 -11.88
CA VAL A 18 -6.04 2.24 -12.10
C VAL A 18 -6.57 1.35 -13.21
N VAL A 19 -5.70 1.04 -14.16
CA VAL A 19 -6.01 0.08 -15.23
C VAL A 19 -5.77 -1.35 -14.78
N GLN A 20 -6.46 -2.28 -15.43
CA GLN A 20 -6.41 -3.70 -15.11
C GLN A 20 -6.51 -4.54 -16.37
N LYS A 21 -5.98 -5.76 -16.30
CA LYS A 21 -6.20 -6.77 -17.32
C LYS A 21 -7.66 -7.24 -17.31
N GLY A 22 -8.24 -7.46 -18.49
CA GLY A 22 -9.47 -8.25 -18.65
C GLY A 22 -10.79 -7.57 -18.30
N GLY A 23 -10.79 -6.28 -17.93
CA GLY A 23 -12.00 -5.51 -17.64
C GLY A 23 -11.94 -4.09 -18.21
N PRO A 24 -13.05 -3.53 -18.72
CA PRO A 24 -13.07 -2.18 -19.27
C PRO A 24 -13.05 -1.07 -18.20
N GLN A 25 -13.33 -1.40 -16.93
CA GLN A 25 -13.43 -0.42 -15.86
C GLN A 25 -12.07 -0.01 -15.29
N GLY A 26 -11.94 1.28 -15.00
CA GLY A 26 -10.89 1.78 -14.14
C GLY A 26 -11.21 1.46 -12.67
N LEU A 27 -10.18 1.21 -11.86
CA LEU A 27 -10.36 0.96 -10.43
C LEU A 27 -10.24 2.26 -9.64
N ASP A 28 -11.14 2.41 -8.69
CA ASP A 28 -11.11 3.47 -7.69
C ASP A 28 -9.85 3.39 -6.81
N VAL A 29 -9.28 4.55 -6.52
CA VAL A 29 -7.95 4.70 -5.91
C VAL A 29 -7.96 5.31 -4.51
N LEU A 30 -9.11 5.89 -4.11
CA LEU A 30 -9.30 6.58 -2.83
C LEU A 30 -8.18 7.58 -2.49
N GLY A 31 -7.74 8.34 -3.49
CA GLY A 31 -6.62 9.29 -3.39
C GLY A 31 -6.90 10.56 -2.59
N ASP A 32 -8.14 10.75 -2.14
CA ASP A 32 -8.61 11.91 -1.40
C ASP A 32 -8.33 11.85 0.12
N ARG A 33 -7.92 10.69 0.64
CA ARG A 33 -7.81 10.41 2.08
C ARG A 33 -6.54 9.64 2.48
N LEU A 34 -6.25 9.62 3.78
CA LEU A 34 -5.27 8.71 4.37
C LEU A 34 -5.85 7.29 4.45
N MET A 35 -5.00 6.29 4.29
CA MET A 35 -5.42 4.88 4.35
C MET A 35 -5.40 4.34 5.77
N PHE A 36 -6.31 3.39 6.02
CA PHE A 36 -6.31 2.61 7.25
C PHE A 36 -5.09 1.66 7.28
N ARG A 37 -4.44 1.43 8.42
CA ARG A 37 -4.56 2.13 9.72
C ARG A 37 -3.41 3.13 9.91
N MET A 38 -3.52 3.93 10.97
CA MET A 38 -2.43 4.74 11.52
C MET A 38 -1.82 4.00 12.73
N PRO A 39 -0.88 3.05 12.55
CA PRO A 39 -0.29 2.37 13.69
C PRO A 39 0.65 3.32 14.45
N ILE A 40 0.60 3.22 15.77
CA ILE A 40 1.49 3.92 16.70
C ILE A 40 2.30 2.86 17.43
N ARG A 41 3.62 3.09 17.52
CA ARG A 41 4.55 2.21 18.21
C ARG A 41 5.42 3.00 19.17
N ASN A 42 5.50 2.55 20.42
CA ASN A 42 6.29 3.20 21.46
C ASN A 42 7.65 2.52 21.62
N TYR A 43 8.74 3.26 21.43
CA TYR A 43 10.12 2.81 21.61
C TYR A 43 10.77 3.33 22.90
N GLY A 44 9.95 3.75 23.88
CA GLY A 44 10.34 4.30 25.17
C GLY A 44 10.81 5.76 25.12
N ARG A 45 11.72 6.10 24.19
CA ARG A 45 12.24 7.48 24.02
C ARG A 45 11.41 8.34 23.07
N TYR A 46 10.70 7.70 22.16
CA TYR A 46 9.79 8.32 21.19
C TYR A 46 8.73 7.31 20.77
N GLU A 47 7.65 7.83 20.20
CA GLU A 47 6.64 7.05 19.49
C GLU A 47 6.80 7.28 17.98
N SER A 48 6.60 6.24 17.18
CA SER A 48 6.50 6.33 15.72
C SER A 48 5.07 6.09 15.29
N VAL A 49 4.54 7.01 14.49
CA VAL A 49 3.26 6.91 13.81
C VAL A 49 3.52 6.71 12.33
N ALA A 50 3.02 5.62 11.76
CA ALA A 50 3.12 5.39 10.32
C ALA A 50 1.82 5.78 9.60
N LEU A 51 1.95 6.37 8.41
CA LEU A 51 0.82 6.83 7.60
C LEU A 51 1.07 6.51 6.13
N ASN A 52 0.01 6.32 5.35
CA ASN A 52 0.12 6.22 3.90
C ASN A 52 -1.14 6.71 3.17
N HIS A 53 -0.99 7.03 1.88
CA HIS A 53 -2.06 7.32 0.93
C HIS A 53 -1.58 7.16 -0.52
N THR A 54 -2.54 7.01 -1.44
CA THR A 54 -2.28 6.94 -2.88
C THR A 54 -1.98 8.33 -3.46
N VAL A 55 -0.97 8.42 -4.31
CA VAL A 55 -0.55 9.66 -5.01
C VAL A 55 -0.24 9.38 -6.48
N VAL A 56 -0.42 10.36 -7.35
CA VAL A 56 0.09 10.27 -8.73
C VAL A 56 1.62 10.28 -8.70
N ALA A 57 2.24 9.32 -9.37
CA ALA A 57 3.70 9.19 -9.46
C ALA A 57 4.12 8.53 -10.77
N ASN A 58 5.09 9.13 -11.48
CA ASN A 58 5.70 8.54 -12.69
C ASN A 58 4.70 8.17 -13.81
N GLY A 59 3.58 8.91 -13.93
CA GLY A 59 2.53 8.62 -14.92
C GLY A 59 1.56 7.49 -14.51
N THR A 60 1.75 6.89 -13.34
CA THR A 60 0.85 5.94 -12.69
C THR A 60 0.47 6.43 -11.29
N ASP A 61 -0.05 5.53 -10.45
CA ASP A 61 -0.23 5.75 -9.02
C ASP A 61 0.82 5.02 -8.19
N GLY A 62 1.18 5.64 -7.08
CA GLY A 62 2.10 5.11 -6.08
C GLY A 62 1.64 5.37 -4.66
N ILE A 63 2.35 4.80 -3.70
CA ILE A 63 2.03 4.98 -2.28
C ILE A 63 2.99 5.99 -1.65
N ARG A 64 2.47 7.12 -1.19
CA ARG A 64 3.21 8.05 -0.34
C ARG A 64 3.04 7.62 1.11
N TRP A 65 4.15 7.48 1.81
CA TRP A 65 4.21 7.01 3.20
C TRP A 65 5.02 7.97 4.07
N TYR A 66 4.73 7.93 5.37
CA TYR A 66 5.35 8.79 6.38
C TYR A 66 5.64 7.98 7.65
N GLU A 67 6.75 8.29 8.31
CA GLU A 67 6.96 8.04 9.73
C GLU A 67 7.01 9.39 10.43
N VAL A 68 6.02 9.66 11.28
CA VAL A 68 6.01 10.79 12.20
C VAL A 68 6.55 10.32 13.54
N ARG A 69 7.55 11.01 14.09
CA ARG A 69 8.07 10.70 15.42
C ARG A 69 7.62 11.74 16.44
N ILE A 70 7.29 11.24 17.62
CA ILE A 70 6.88 12.02 18.77
C ILE A 70 7.89 11.74 19.90
N PRO A 71 8.91 12.58 20.09
CA PRO A 71 9.84 12.43 21.21
C PRO A 71 9.11 12.51 22.55
N LYS A 72 9.60 11.81 23.57
CA LYS A 72 9.03 11.91 24.93
C LYS A 72 9.09 13.35 25.44
N GLY A 73 7.93 13.97 25.66
CA GLY A 73 7.82 15.38 26.08
C GLY A 73 8.12 16.40 24.97
N GLY A 74 8.18 15.97 23.71
CA GLY A 74 8.41 16.82 22.55
C GLY A 74 7.20 16.90 21.62
N ASN A 75 7.35 17.67 20.54
CA ASN A 75 6.33 17.84 19.51
C ASN A 75 6.47 16.79 18.39
N PRO A 76 5.36 16.38 17.74
CA PRO A 76 5.40 15.51 16.57
C PRO A 76 6.14 16.18 15.41
N SER A 77 6.93 15.40 14.66
CA SER A 77 7.57 15.85 13.42
C SER A 77 7.69 14.70 12.42
N VAL A 78 7.64 15.01 11.12
CA VAL A 78 7.92 14.01 10.06
C VAL A 78 9.39 13.64 10.16
N TYR A 79 9.67 12.42 10.62
CA TYR A 79 11.03 11.90 10.70
C TYR A 79 11.54 11.46 9.33
N GLN A 80 10.68 10.79 8.57
CA GLN A 80 10.94 10.44 7.17
C GLN A 80 9.63 10.26 6.41
N GLN A 81 9.72 10.38 5.09
CA GLN A 81 8.63 10.11 4.16
C GLN A 81 9.21 9.78 2.79
N GLY A 82 8.43 9.10 1.96
CA GLY A 82 8.83 8.75 0.60
C GLY A 82 7.62 8.41 -0.25
N THR A 83 7.81 8.31 -1.57
CA THR A 83 6.80 7.80 -2.49
C THR A 83 7.33 6.52 -3.11
N TYR A 84 6.58 5.43 -2.96
CA TYR A 84 6.89 4.15 -3.58
C TYR A 84 6.12 4.01 -4.90
N ALA A 85 6.87 4.17 -5.99
CA ALA A 85 6.41 4.00 -7.36
C ALA A 85 7.63 3.60 -8.20
N PRO A 86 8.15 2.37 -8.05
CA PRO A 86 9.29 1.92 -8.83
C PRO A 86 8.97 2.03 -10.33
N ALA A 87 10.00 2.30 -11.14
CA ALA A 87 9.82 2.42 -12.57
C ALA A 87 9.55 1.02 -13.16
N ASP A 88 8.36 0.85 -13.72
CA ASP A 88 8.00 -0.31 -14.52
C ASP A 88 8.15 0.00 -16.02
N SER A 89 8.08 -1.01 -16.89
CA SER A 89 8.18 -0.76 -18.33
C SER A 89 6.97 0.01 -18.83
N ALA A 90 7.15 0.87 -19.85
CA ALA A 90 6.05 1.65 -20.42
C ALA A 90 4.92 0.78 -21.01
N THR A 91 5.23 -0.45 -21.39
CA THR A 91 4.27 -1.43 -21.93
C THR A 91 3.67 -2.34 -20.86
N ASN A 92 4.24 -2.37 -19.65
CA ASN A 92 3.65 -3.04 -18.50
C ASN A 92 3.76 -2.21 -17.22
N PRO A 93 3.18 -1.00 -17.19
CA PRO A 93 3.23 -0.14 -16.03
C PRO A 93 2.34 -0.70 -14.93
N LEU A 94 2.81 -0.68 -13.68
CA LEU A 94 1.99 -1.04 -12.53
C LEU A 94 1.63 0.21 -11.72
N TYR A 95 0.35 0.29 -11.38
CA TYR A 95 -0.21 1.23 -10.45
C TYR A 95 -0.25 0.60 -9.07
N ARG A 96 -0.02 1.40 -8.03
CA ARG A 96 -0.02 0.94 -6.63
C ARG A 96 -0.91 1.84 -5.80
N TRP A 97 -1.95 1.26 -5.19
CA TRP A 97 -2.97 1.99 -4.44
C TRP A 97 -3.49 1.16 -3.28
N MET A 98 -4.37 1.74 -2.45
CA MET A 98 -5.00 1.06 -1.31
C MET A 98 -3.98 0.43 -0.34
N GLY A 99 -2.97 1.21 0.04
CA GLY A 99 -1.87 0.74 0.87
C GLY A 99 -2.21 0.61 2.37
N SER A 100 -1.46 -0.23 3.07
CA SER A 100 -1.46 -0.34 4.53
C SER A 100 -0.01 -0.48 5.04
N VAL A 101 0.29 0.15 6.17
CA VAL A 101 1.66 0.34 6.68
C VAL A 101 1.75 -0.11 8.13
N ALA A 102 2.87 -0.70 8.53
CA ALA A 102 3.15 -1.07 9.93
C ALA A 102 4.65 -1.07 10.23
N MET A 103 5.01 -1.02 11.52
CA MET A 103 6.39 -1.10 11.99
C MET A 103 6.57 -2.17 13.07
N ASP A 104 7.61 -2.98 12.94
CA ASP A 104 7.96 -4.01 13.93
C ASP A 104 8.86 -3.47 15.07
N LYS A 105 9.23 -4.34 16.02
CA LYS A 105 10.09 -3.95 17.15
C LYS A 105 11.51 -3.56 16.77
N ALA A 106 12.00 -3.99 15.61
CA ALA A 106 13.33 -3.64 15.12
C ALA A 106 13.35 -2.24 14.48
N GLY A 107 12.19 -1.62 14.26
CA GLY A 107 12.10 -0.36 13.53
C GLY A 107 12.00 -0.54 12.02
N ASP A 108 11.73 -1.77 11.57
CA ASP A 108 11.50 -2.07 10.17
C ASP A 108 10.05 -1.69 9.81
N LEU A 109 9.87 -0.99 8.70
CA LEU A 109 8.58 -0.53 8.20
C LEU A 109 8.18 -1.37 7.00
N ALA A 110 7.04 -2.03 7.08
CA ALA A 110 6.43 -2.75 5.97
C ALA A 110 5.30 -1.94 5.35
N LEU A 111 5.11 -2.10 4.05
CA LEU A 111 4.05 -1.47 3.28
C LEU A 111 3.45 -2.50 2.32
N GLY A 112 2.17 -2.84 2.52
CA GLY A 112 1.36 -3.64 1.61
C GLY A 112 0.44 -2.76 0.78
N TYR A 113 0.09 -3.18 -0.45
CA TYR A 113 -0.82 -2.45 -1.34
C TYR A 113 -1.39 -3.37 -2.42
N SER A 114 -2.45 -2.88 -3.07
CA SER A 114 -2.94 -3.43 -4.34
C SER A 114 -2.05 -2.95 -5.50
N ALA A 115 -1.83 -3.81 -6.49
CA ALA A 115 -1.10 -3.47 -7.70
C ALA A 115 -1.74 -4.06 -8.97
N SER A 116 -1.80 -3.29 -10.05
CA SER A 116 -2.51 -3.66 -11.29
C SER A 116 -1.97 -2.87 -12.47
N GLY A 117 -2.20 -3.38 -13.67
CA GLY A 117 -1.78 -2.78 -14.92
C GLY A 117 -2.57 -3.36 -16.09
N ALA A 118 -2.37 -2.84 -17.30
CA ALA A 118 -3.10 -3.33 -18.48
C ALA A 118 -2.88 -4.83 -18.78
N ASN A 119 -1.76 -5.40 -18.33
CA ASN A 119 -1.44 -6.82 -18.48
C ASN A 119 -1.43 -7.61 -17.16
N ASP A 120 -1.83 -6.98 -16.04
CA ASP A 120 -1.83 -7.58 -14.71
C ASP A 120 -3.22 -7.44 -14.09
N PHE A 121 -3.75 -8.54 -13.54
CA PHE A 121 -4.95 -8.46 -12.71
C PHE A 121 -4.63 -7.78 -11.37
N PRO A 122 -5.62 -7.17 -10.71
CA PRO A 122 -5.45 -6.60 -9.38
C PRO A 122 -4.87 -7.63 -8.39
N SER A 123 -3.64 -7.37 -7.99
CA SER A 123 -2.78 -8.28 -7.25
C SER A 123 -2.35 -7.69 -5.92
N VAL A 124 -1.88 -8.54 -5.02
CA VAL A 124 -1.41 -8.17 -3.68
C VAL A 124 0.11 -8.12 -3.69
N ARG A 125 0.67 -6.97 -3.32
CA ARG A 125 2.11 -6.76 -3.26
C ARG A 125 2.52 -6.08 -1.96
N TYR A 126 3.80 -6.21 -1.62
CA TYR A 126 4.37 -5.53 -0.47
C TYR A 126 5.84 -5.21 -0.68
N THR A 127 6.31 -4.20 0.05
CA THR A 127 7.72 -3.83 0.17
C THR A 127 7.97 -3.35 1.62
N GLY A 128 9.14 -2.79 1.88
CA GLY A 128 9.42 -2.13 3.13
C GLY A 128 10.81 -1.53 3.20
N ARG A 129 11.20 -1.21 4.41
CA ARG A 129 12.55 -0.78 4.77
C ARG A 129 12.93 -1.33 6.13
N THR A 130 14.20 -1.66 6.29
CA THR A 130 14.77 -1.91 7.61
C THR A 130 15.13 -0.60 8.31
N ALA A 131 15.37 -0.64 9.61
CA ALA A 131 15.90 0.50 10.36
C ALA A 131 17.27 0.98 9.84
N ALA A 132 18.06 0.09 9.23
CA ALA A 132 19.37 0.39 8.66
C ALA A 132 19.33 0.98 7.24
N ASP A 133 18.19 0.87 6.55
CA ASP A 133 18.05 1.41 5.20
C ASP A 133 18.11 2.96 5.22
N PRO A 134 18.66 3.61 4.18
CA PRO A 134 18.64 5.06 4.06
C PRO A 134 17.25 5.66 4.27
N LEU A 135 17.18 6.78 5.01
CA LEU A 135 15.90 7.44 5.31
C LEU A 135 15.17 7.88 4.04
N GLY A 136 13.85 7.82 4.10
CA GLY A 136 12.96 8.25 3.01
C GLY A 136 12.92 7.31 1.80
N ARG A 137 13.42 6.07 1.94
CA ARG A 137 13.38 5.05 0.89
C ARG A 137 12.84 3.72 1.44
N LEU A 138 11.99 3.05 0.65
CA LEU A 138 11.66 1.63 0.84
C LEU A 138 12.67 0.84 0.02
N ALA A 139 13.79 0.45 0.64
CA ALA A 139 14.93 -0.13 -0.08
C ALA A 139 14.77 -1.64 -0.35
N GLN A 140 13.78 -2.27 0.29
CA GLN A 140 13.51 -3.69 0.07
C GLN A 140 12.80 -3.86 -1.28
N ALA A 141 13.17 -4.91 -2.02
CA ALA A 141 12.51 -5.20 -3.29
C ALA A 141 11.00 -5.45 -3.08
N GLU A 142 10.19 -5.01 -4.04
CA GLU A 142 8.77 -5.39 -4.09
C GLU A 142 8.65 -6.92 -4.19
N LYS A 143 7.70 -7.47 -3.44
CA LYS A 143 7.34 -8.88 -3.51
C LYS A 143 5.88 -9.01 -3.90
N VAL A 144 5.60 -9.97 -4.77
CA VAL A 144 4.24 -10.39 -5.09
C VAL A 144 3.78 -11.35 -3.99
N ALA A 145 2.82 -10.90 -3.19
CA ALA A 145 2.21 -11.71 -2.14
C ALA A 145 1.16 -12.66 -2.74
N PHE A 146 0.41 -12.18 -3.72
CA PHE A 146 -0.55 -12.96 -4.47
C PHE A 146 -0.85 -12.32 -5.83
N THR A 147 -0.84 -13.11 -6.89
CA THR A 147 -1.26 -12.67 -8.23
C THR A 147 -2.77 -12.79 -8.34
N GLY A 148 -3.44 -11.67 -8.63
CA GLY A 148 -4.87 -11.61 -8.88
C GLY A 148 -5.28 -12.55 -10.00
N THR A 149 -6.52 -13.03 -9.92
CA THR A 149 -7.03 -14.01 -10.87
C THR A 149 -8.05 -13.44 -11.83
N GLY A 150 -8.82 -12.42 -11.44
CA GLY A 150 -9.84 -11.82 -12.30
C GLY A 150 -9.94 -10.29 -12.17
N PRO A 151 -10.68 -9.65 -13.09
CA PRO A 151 -10.89 -8.21 -13.13
C PRO A 151 -12.05 -7.75 -12.25
N GLN A 152 -12.08 -6.45 -11.95
CA GLN A 152 -13.29 -5.74 -11.51
C GLN A 152 -14.11 -5.37 -12.73
N THR A 153 -15.27 -5.97 -12.88
CA THR A 153 -16.18 -5.70 -14.00
C THR A 153 -17.46 -4.96 -13.59
N GLU A 154 -17.58 -4.64 -12.32
CA GLU A 154 -18.65 -3.80 -11.78
C GLU A 154 -18.58 -2.39 -12.39
N VAL A 155 -19.73 -1.79 -12.69
CA VAL A 155 -19.86 -0.58 -13.50
C VAL A 155 -19.20 0.65 -12.86
N GLU A 156 -19.28 0.75 -11.54
CA GLU A 156 -18.67 1.80 -10.73
C GLU A 156 -17.20 1.52 -10.39
N GLY A 157 -16.58 0.43 -10.87
CA GLY A 157 -15.14 0.19 -10.69
C GLY A 157 -14.67 0.27 -9.23
N ARG A 158 -15.55 0.01 -8.26
CA ARG A 158 -15.26 0.20 -6.84
C ARG A 158 -14.14 -0.77 -6.40
N TRP A 159 -13.28 -0.32 -5.49
CA TRP A 159 -12.16 -1.13 -4.99
C TRP A 159 -11.89 -0.86 -3.51
N GLY A 160 -12.69 -1.52 -2.65
CA GLY A 160 -12.48 -1.57 -1.20
C GLY A 160 -12.41 -0.22 -0.49
N ASP A 161 -12.40 -0.23 0.84
CA ASP A 161 -12.13 0.99 1.62
C ASP A 161 -10.82 0.90 2.39
N TYR A 162 -10.43 -0.33 2.76
CA TYR A 162 -9.35 -0.58 3.71
C TYR A 162 -8.60 -1.87 3.36
N SER A 163 -7.29 -1.85 3.61
CA SER A 163 -6.48 -3.05 3.79
C SER A 163 -5.77 -2.95 5.14
N ASP A 164 -5.43 -4.08 5.77
CA ASP A 164 -4.83 -4.08 7.11
C ASP A 164 -3.48 -4.79 7.10
N LEU A 165 -2.44 -4.04 7.46
CA LEU A 165 -1.12 -4.55 7.79
C LEU A 165 -0.88 -4.36 9.28
N THR A 166 -0.69 -5.46 9.99
CA THR A 166 -0.49 -5.45 11.45
C THR A 166 0.68 -6.35 11.84
N VAL A 167 1.23 -6.13 13.03
CA VAL A 167 2.33 -6.93 13.59
C VAL A 167 1.78 -7.89 14.63
N ASP A 168 2.25 -9.13 14.61
CA ASP A 168 1.97 -10.17 15.58
C ASP A 168 2.46 -9.75 16.98
N PRO A 169 1.57 -9.58 17.97
CA PRO A 169 1.94 -9.11 19.30
C PRO A 169 2.78 -10.11 20.10
N THR A 170 2.84 -11.39 19.68
CA THR A 170 3.55 -12.44 20.42
C THR A 170 5.07 -12.40 20.20
N ASN A 171 5.51 -11.97 19.02
CA ASN A 171 6.93 -11.87 18.66
C ASN A 171 7.34 -10.47 18.21
N ASP A 172 6.35 -9.65 17.85
CA ASP A 172 6.50 -8.24 17.49
C ASP A 172 7.39 -8.02 16.25
N CYS A 173 7.50 -9.05 15.40
CA CYS A 173 8.29 -9.10 14.17
C CYS A 173 7.50 -9.57 12.93
N THR A 174 6.50 -10.43 13.14
CA THR A 174 5.75 -11.04 12.04
C THR A 174 4.64 -10.10 11.61
N PHE A 175 4.65 -9.68 10.35
CA PHE A 175 3.58 -8.91 9.75
C PHE A 175 2.51 -9.85 9.22
N PHE A 176 1.25 -9.47 9.40
CA PHE A 176 0.09 -10.05 8.73
C PHE A 176 -0.55 -8.97 7.87
N TYR A 177 -0.65 -9.24 6.57
CA TYR A 177 -1.30 -8.37 5.60
C TYR A 177 -2.60 -9.00 5.11
N THR A 178 -3.70 -8.26 5.23
CA THR A 178 -5.02 -8.64 4.76
C THR A 178 -5.52 -7.63 3.74
N THR A 179 -5.82 -8.09 2.53
CA THR A 179 -6.37 -7.23 1.47
C THR A 179 -7.25 -8.02 0.53
N GLU A 180 -8.04 -7.28 -0.25
CA GLU A 180 -8.91 -7.84 -1.28
C GLU A 180 -8.20 -8.16 -2.60
N TYR A 181 -8.81 -9.07 -3.34
CA TYR A 181 -8.52 -9.38 -4.74
C TYR A 181 -9.80 -9.89 -5.43
N LEU A 182 -9.76 -10.04 -6.76
CA LEU A 182 -10.87 -10.61 -7.54
C LEU A 182 -10.53 -11.93 -8.21
N ALA A 183 -11.57 -12.77 -8.30
CA ALA A 183 -11.56 -14.04 -9.00
C ALA A 183 -12.33 -13.93 -10.33
N ASP A 184 -12.06 -14.85 -11.26
CA ASP A 184 -12.62 -14.84 -12.62
C ASP A 184 -14.15 -14.93 -12.71
N ASP A 185 -14.83 -15.27 -11.62
CA ASP A 185 -16.28 -15.53 -11.56
C ASP A 185 -17.13 -14.34 -11.06
N VAL A 186 -16.55 -13.15 -10.95
CA VAL A 186 -17.15 -12.04 -10.19
C VAL A 186 -17.59 -10.87 -11.08
N VAL A 187 -18.90 -10.55 -11.06
CA VAL A 187 -19.52 -9.40 -11.79
C VAL A 187 -20.35 -8.48 -10.86
N VAL A 188 -20.35 -8.70 -9.55
CA VAL A 188 -21.25 -8.01 -8.61
C VAL A 188 -20.46 -7.21 -7.56
N ILE A 189 -21.02 -6.10 -7.07
CA ILE A 189 -20.47 -5.37 -5.91
C ILE A 189 -20.35 -6.33 -4.72
N GLY A 190 -19.22 -6.31 -4.01
CA GLY A 190 -19.06 -7.05 -2.75
C GLY A 190 -18.54 -8.48 -2.87
N THR A 191 -18.29 -8.98 -4.08
CA THR A 191 -17.75 -10.35 -4.28
C THR A 191 -16.22 -10.43 -4.29
N TRP A 192 -15.55 -9.39 -3.78
CA TRP A 192 -14.13 -9.45 -3.48
C TRP A 192 -13.79 -10.65 -2.59
N ARG A 193 -12.63 -11.24 -2.86
CA ARG A 193 -12.04 -12.30 -2.03
C ARG A 193 -10.95 -11.69 -1.17
N THR A 194 -10.72 -12.27 0.00
CA THR A 194 -9.66 -11.81 0.89
C THR A 194 -8.44 -12.71 0.77
N ARG A 195 -7.26 -12.10 0.68
CA ARG A 195 -5.98 -12.77 0.86
C ARG A 195 -5.34 -12.30 2.15
N VAL A 196 -4.87 -13.26 2.95
CA VAL A 196 -4.04 -13.02 4.14
C VAL A 196 -2.64 -13.57 3.85
N VAL A 197 -1.62 -12.75 4.06
CA VAL A 197 -0.21 -13.13 3.88
C VAL A 197 0.59 -12.74 5.13
N SER A 198 1.49 -13.62 5.56
CA SER A 198 2.42 -13.32 6.65
C SER A 198 3.85 -13.24 6.16
N PHE A 199 4.63 -12.30 6.68
CA PHE A 199 6.06 -12.18 6.39
C PHE A 199 6.81 -11.50 7.54
N ARG A 200 8.13 -11.56 7.52
CA ARG A 200 9.01 -10.97 8.53
C ARG A 200 10.33 -10.52 7.90
N PHE A 201 10.91 -9.44 8.40
CA PHE A 201 12.27 -9.04 8.00
C PHE A 201 13.31 -9.98 8.64
N PRO A 202 14.36 -10.41 7.91
CA PRO A 202 15.34 -11.36 8.42
C PRO A 202 16.05 -10.94 9.73
N GLY A 203 16.15 -9.62 9.98
CA GLY A 203 16.88 -9.05 11.11
C GLY A 203 16.08 -8.97 12.42
N CYS A 204 14.74 -8.90 12.36
CA CYS A 204 13.91 -8.84 13.56
C CYS A 204 13.87 -10.22 14.21
N LYS A 205 14.13 -10.35 15.52
CA LYS A 205 14.10 -11.61 16.28
C LYS A 205 13.40 -11.40 17.62
#